data_AF-A0A5V2PT55-F1
#
_entry.id   AF-A0A5V2PT55-F1
#
_cell.length_a   1.000
_cell.length_b   1.000
_cell.length_c   1.000
_cell.angle_alpha   90.00
_cell.angle_beta   90.00
_cell.angle_gamma   90.00
#
_symmetry.space_group_name_H-M   'P 1'
#
loop_
_entity.id
_entity.type
_entity.pdbx_description
1 polymer ?
#
loop_
_entity_poly.entity_id
_entity_poly.type
_entity_poly.pdbx_seq_one_letter_code
_entity_poly.pdbx_strand_id
1 'polypeptide(L)'
;MKSKMQLKINELEMALGLTPTLNIHIDEILSHPLELNSSFDSSLYIGDNLAYLRSFAETTPNIIDLCYIDPPYNTGNKFIYHDNRKAITSSIFGKHGEWMSFMLPRLACAHELLKKTGIIAISIDDYEYAYLKILMDQIFGEDNFIGCIVVCRSKNGKGSNRNIATSHEYLLIYGKSSKACLVGLPDDDTLYNKTDEYGHYKIDGLFRKKGEASLRSDRPNMFYPLYANPKTGHVSTEAKSELVEIYPIDSKGIERRWLWGRDTAKERSWQLYASNKGVIYVKNYSNVKKRKKVRTLWNETSFYTERATNEIKEIFGDKVFDTPKPLSYISAILDSLADSDAL
;
A
#
# COMPACT_ATOMS: atom_id res chain seq x y z
N MET A 1 1.42 -18.15 -36.18
CA MET A 1 2.61 -18.17 -35.29
C MET A 1 2.16 -17.61 -33.94
N LYS A 2 2.46 -18.27 -32.80
CA LYS A 2 1.96 -17.81 -31.49
C LYS A 2 2.61 -16.47 -31.10
N SER A 3 1.84 -15.54 -30.54
CA SER A 3 2.37 -14.23 -30.09
C SER A 3 3.36 -14.38 -28.94
N LYS A 4 4.26 -13.39 -28.77
CA LYS A 4 5.26 -13.38 -27.68
C LYS A 4 4.61 -13.53 -26.30
N MET A 5 3.46 -12.89 -26.10
CA MET A 5 2.70 -12.99 -24.86
C MET A 5 2.16 -14.40 -24.62
N GLN A 6 1.67 -15.08 -25.67
CA GLN A 6 1.24 -16.48 -25.52
C GLN A 6 2.37 -17.38 -25.07
N LEU A 7 3.57 -17.19 -25.62
CA LEU A 7 4.73 -18.01 -25.24
C LEU A 7 5.07 -17.81 -23.76
N LYS A 8 5.15 -16.56 -23.31
CA LYS A 8 5.38 -16.23 -21.89
C LYS A 8 4.30 -16.82 -20.97
N ILE A 9 3.03 -16.74 -21.35
CA ILE A 9 1.93 -17.34 -20.58
C ILE A 9 2.09 -18.85 -20.47
N ASN A 10 2.36 -19.53 -21.59
CA ASN A 10 2.55 -20.99 -21.60
C ASN A 10 3.75 -21.40 -20.72
N GLU A 11 4.84 -20.63 -20.74
CA GLU A 11 6.02 -20.89 -19.89
C GLU A 11 5.68 -20.78 -18.40
N LEU A 12 4.92 -19.75 -18.01
CA LEU A 12 4.45 -19.56 -16.63
C LEU A 12 3.49 -20.66 -16.18
N GLU A 13 2.55 -21.05 -17.04
CA GLU A 13 1.62 -22.16 -16.78
C GLU A 13 2.39 -23.47 -16.56
N MET A 14 3.36 -23.78 -17.43
CA MET A 14 4.21 -24.96 -17.28
C MET A 14 5.04 -24.94 -16.00
N ALA A 15 5.65 -23.80 -15.67
CA ALA A 15 6.46 -23.64 -14.46
C ALA A 15 5.66 -23.91 -13.17
N LEU A 16 4.36 -23.56 -13.18
CA LEU A 16 3.46 -23.76 -12.05
C LEU A 16 2.70 -25.10 -12.10
N GLY A 17 2.91 -25.93 -13.11
CA GLY A 17 2.16 -27.17 -13.29
C GLY A 17 0.66 -26.94 -13.54
N LEU A 18 0.29 -25.76 -14.06
CA LEU A 18 -1.07 -25.45 -14.47
C LEU A 18 -1.31 -25.97 -15.89
N THR A 19 -2.47 -26.58 -16.12
CA THR A 19 -2.87 -26.97 -17.48
C THR A 19 -3.07 -25.72 -18.33
N PRO A 20 -2.49 -25.67 -19.55
CA PRO A 20 -2.67 -24.54 -20.44
C PRO A 20 -4.16 -24.26 -20.65
N THR A 21 -4.55 -23.01 -20.42
CA THR A 21 -5.87 -22.56 -20.83
C THR A 21 -5.95 -22.64 -22.35
N LEU A 22 -6.92 -23.43 -22.87
CA LEU A 22 -7.13 -23.60 -24.30
C LEU A 22 -7.23 -22.20 -24.94
N ASN A 23 -6.50 -21.99 -26.04
CA ASN A 23 -6.51 -20.75 -26.82
C ASN A 23 -7.94 -20.21 -26.94
N ILE A 24 -8.28 -19.18 -26.18
CA ILE A 24 -9.34 -18.29 -26.62
C ILE A 24 -8.79 -17.72 -27.92
N HIS A 25 -9.48 -17.95 -29.03
CA HIS A 25 -9.22 -17.25 -30.30
C HIS A 25 -9.51 -15.76 -30.06
N ILE A 26 -8.59 -15.07 -29.38
CA ILE A 26 -8.67 -13.62 -29.11
C ILE A 26 -8.71 -12.85 -30.43
N ASP A 27 -8.10 -13.42 -31.46
CA ASP A 27 -8.16 -12.94 -32.86
C ASP A 27 -9.60 -12.89 -33.43
N GLU A 28 -10.57 -13.61 -32.85
CA GLU A 28 -11.98 -13.54 -33.27
C GLU A 28 -12.79 -12.48 -32.51
N ILE A 29 -12.35 -12.06 -31.31
CA ILE A 29 -13.08 -11.10 -30.45
C ILE A 29 -12.75 -9.65 -30.82
N LEU A 30 -11.51 -9.38 -31.22
CA LEU A 30 -11.05 -8.06 -31.61
C LEU A 30 -10.70 -8.06 -33.10
N SER A 31 -11.48 -7.34 -33.91
CA SER A 31 -11.28 -7.27 -35.36
C SER A 31 -9.94 -6.63 -35.76
N HIS A 32 -9.37 -5.78 -34.90
CA HIS A 32 -8.07 -5.14 -35.08
C HIS A 32 -7.33 -4.98 -33.74
N PRO A 33 -5.98 -4.98 -33.75
CA PRO A 33 -5.19 -4.66 -32.57
C PRO A 33 -5.60 -3.30 -32.00
N LEU A 34 -5.89 -3.27 -30.70
CA LEU A 34 -6.21 -2.05 -29.96
C LEU A 34 -4.95 -1.48 -29.32
N GLU A 35 -4.80 -0.16 -29.40
CA GLU A 35 -3.80 0.62 -28.67
C GLU A 35 -4.47 1.43 -27.56
N LEU A 36 -3.77 1.62 -26.45
CA LEU A 36 -4.21 2.52 -25.39
C LEU A 36 -4.14 3.97 -25.91
N ASN A 37 -5.30 4.61 -26.07
CA ASN A 37 -5.39 5.96 -26.60
C ASN A 37 -5.22 6.99 -25.47
N SER A 38 -4.14 7.77 -25.52
CA SER A 38 -3.84 8.84 -24.56
C SER A 38 -4.54 10.18 -24.88
N SER A 39 -5.44 10.22 -25.87
CA SER A 39 -6.13 11.44 -26.30
C SER A 39 -7.31 11.82 -25.41
N PHE A 40 -7.69 10.95 -24.47
CA PHE A 40 -8.78 11.17 -23.52
C PHE A 40 -8.29 10.92 -22.09
N ASP A 41 -8.83 11.67 -21.13
CA ASP A 41 -8.49 11.53 -19.71
C ASP A 41 -8.98 10.21 -19.10
N SER A 42 -9.96 9.55 -19.72
CA SER A 42 -10.53 8.29 -19.23
C SER A 42 -11.11 7.47 -20.38
N SER A 43 -10.97 6.13 -20.30
CA SER A 43 -11.51 5.18 -21.28
C SER A 43 -12.20 4.00 -20.59
N LEU A 44 -13.31 3.54 -21.16
CA LEU A 44 -14.06 2.37 -20.70
C LEU A 44 -14.11 1.31 -21.81
N TYR A 45 -13.67 0.10 -21.49
CA TYR A 45 -13.69 -1.06 -22.40
C TYR A 45 -14.64 -2.12 -21.86
N ILE A 46 -15.50 -2.68 -22.71
CA ILE A 46 -16.57 -3.61 -22.31
C ILE A 46 -16.36 -4.96 -23.00
N GLY A 47 -16.04 -5.99 -22.21
CA GLY A 47 -15.87 -7.37 -22.68
C GLY A 47 -15.01 -8.20 -21.73
N ASP A 48 -14.49 -9.34 -22.18
CA ASP A 48 -13.50 -10.10 -21.40
C ASP A 48 -12.19 -9.31 -21.35
N ASN A 49 -11.79 -8.94 -20.12
CA ASN A 49 -10.58 -8.17 -19.87
C ASN A 49 -9.31 -8.82 -20.45
N LEU A 50 -9.22 -10.16 -20.57
CA LEU A 50 -8.04 -10.82 -21.12
C LEU A 50 -7.80 -10.46 -22.58
N ALA A 51 -8.87 -10.30 -23.39
CA ALA A 51 -8.74 -9.92 -24.79
C ALA A 51 -8.09 -8.52 -24.94
N TYR A 52 -8.59 -7.55 -24.16
CA TYR A 52 -8.05 -6.19 -24.13
C TYR A 52 -6.63 -6.13 -23.56
N LEU A 53 -6.41 -6.74 -22.38
CA LEU A 53 -5.12 -6.75 -21.71
C LEU A 53 -4.03 -7.34 -22.61
N ARG A 54 -4.34 -8.43 -23.33
CA ARG A 54 -3.40 -9.05 -24.25
C ARG A 54 -3.08 -8.15 -25.43
N SER A 55 -4.10 -7.55 -26.06
CA SER A 55 -3.90 -6.59 -27.15
C SER A 55 -2.98 -5.46 -26.69
N PHE A 56 -3.30 -4.81 -25.57
CA PHE A 56 -2.51 -3.70 -25.04
C PHE A 56 -1.11 -4.11 -24.62
N ALA A 57 -0.93 -5.31 -24.05
CA ALA A 57 0.40 -5.80 -23.67
C ALA A 57 1.30 -6.02 -24.88
N GLU A 58 0.73 -6.33 -26.05
CA GLU A 58 1.44 -6.51 -27.30
C GLU A 58 1.70 -5.19 -28.05
N THR A 59 0.77 -4.24 -27.99
CA THR A 59 0.83 -2.98 -28.76
C THR A 59 1.37 -1.79 -27.95
N THR A 60 1.05 -1.69 -26.66
CA THR A 60 1.37 -0.53 -25.81
C THR A 60 1.91 -0.93 -24.42
N PRO A 61 3.02 -1.69 -24.33
CA PRO A 61 3.58 -2.12 -23.03
C PRO A 61 4.28 -0.96 -22.29
N ASN A 62 4.45 -1.11 -20.98
CA ASN A 62 5.15 -0.17 -20.10
C ASN A 62 4.57 1.26 -20.06
N ILE A 63 3.24 1.39 -20.04
CA ILE A 63 2.55 2.69 -20.01
C ILE A 63 1.77 2.95 -18.72
N ILE A 64 1.37 1.91 -17.98
CA ILE A 64 0.53 2.03 -16.77
C ILE A 64 1.39 2.29 -15.53
N ASP A 65 1.00 3.24 -14.69
CA ASP A 65 1.66 3.55 -13.42
C ASP A 65 1.07 2.71 -12.28
N LEU A 66 -0.26 2.60 -12.23
CA LEU A 66 -0.96 1.84 -11.19
C LEU A 66 -2.03 0.94 -11.78
N CYS A 67 -1.99 -0.35 -11.41
CA CYS A 67 -3.06 -1.29 -11.69
C CYS A 67 -3.74 -1.68 -10.38
N TYR A 68 -5.04 -1.40 -10.25
CA TYR A 68 -5.86 -1.94 -9.17
C TYR A 68 -6.87 -2.94 -9.72
N ILE A 69 -6.99 -4.10 -9.07
CA ILE A 69 -8.03 -5.09 -9.40
C ILE A 69 -8.67 -5.68 -8.15
N ASP A 70 -9.95 -6.04 -8.30
CA ASP A 70 -10.77 -6.74 -7.31
C ASP A 70 -11.33 -8.01 -7.96
N PRO A 71 -10.51 -9.06 -8.13
CA PRO A 71 -10.92 -10.29 -8.80
C PRO A 71 -11.99 -11.04 -8.00
N PRO A 72 -12.73 -11.98 -8.62
CA PRO A 72 -13.63 -12.87 -7.88
C PRO A 72 -12.85 -13.71 -6.86
N TYR A 73 -13.32 -13.79 -5.61
CA TYR A 73 -12.62 -14.49 -4.51
C TYR A 73 -12.87 -16.01 -4.46
N ASN A 74 -13.55 -16.61 -5.46
CA ASN A 74 -13.80 -18.05 -5.56
C ASN A 74 -14.49 -18.72 -4.34
N THR A 75 -15.27 -17.98 -3.54
CA THR A 75 -15.89 -18.48 -2.29
C THR A 75 -17.08 -19.45 -2.47
N GLY A 76 -17.18 -20.10 -3.64
CA GLY A 76 -18.12 -21.20 -3.90
C GLY A 76 -19.55 -20.83 -4.27
N ASN A 77 -19.98 -19.56 -4.11
CA ASN A 77 -21.36 -19.16 -4.42
C ASN A 77 -21.55 -18.55 -5.82
N LYS A 78 -20.50 -18.03 -6.47
CA LYS A 78 -20.60 -17.33 -7.77
C LYS A 78 -19.26 -17.27 -8.56
N PHE A 79 -18.50 -18.36 -8.69
CA PHE A 79 -17.46 -18.37 -9.72
C PHE A 79 -18.13 -18.71 -11.06
N ILE A 80 -18.41 -17.68 -11.86
CA ILE A 80 -19.22 -17.76 -13.09
C ILE A 80 -18.47 -18.46 -14.23
N TYR A 81 -17.16 -18.72 -14.10
CA TYR A 81 -16.43 -19.52 -15.07
C TYR A 81 -16.75 -21.01 -14.89
N HIS A 82 -17.95 -21.40 -15.32
CA HIS A 82 -18.25 -22.73 -15.80
C HIS A 82 -17.54 -22.91 -17.14
N ASP A 83 -16.23 -23.03 -17.11
CA ASP A 83 -15.61 -23.70 -18.24
C ASP A 83 -16.17 -25.13 -18.22
N ASN A 84 -16.74 -25.61 -19.32
CA ASN A 84 -17.27 -26.99 -19.44
C ASN A 84 -16.17 -28.07 -19.30
N ARG A 85 -14.99 -27.70 -18.79
CA ARG A 85 -13.92 -28.57 -18.39
C ARG A 85 -14.32 -29.22 -17.06
N LYS A 86 -14.73 -30.49 -17.12
CA LYS A 86 -14.82 -31.38 -15.95
C LYS A 86 -13.67 -31.03 -15.01
N ALA A 87 -13.99 -30.60 -13.79
CA ALA A 87 -12.99 -30.24 -12.78
C ALA A 87 -11.84 -31.24 -12.83
N ILE A 88 -10.69 -30.79 -13.33
CA ILE A 88 -9.52 -31.63 -13.40
C ILE A 88 -9.00 -31.67 -11.96
N THR A 89 -9.59 -32.57 -11.18
CA THR A 89 -9.21 -32.92 -9.80
C THR A 89 -7.76 -33.40 -9.69
N SER A 90 -7.01 -33.45 -10.80
CA SER A 90 -5.60 -33.78 -10.87
C SER A 90 -4.65 -32.57 -10.94
N SER A 91 -5.12 -31.32 -10.79
CA SER A 91 -4.24 -30.18 -10.55
C SER A 91 -3.56 -30.29 -9.18
N ILE A 92 -2.28 -29.93 -9.08
CA ILE A 92 -1.54 -29.88 -7.80
C ILE A 92 -2.17 -28.89 -6.80
N PHE A 93 -2.98 -27.94 -7.29
CA PHE A 93 -3.69 -26.94 -6.48
C PHE A 93 -5.16 -27.29 -6.26
N GLY A 94 -5.62 -28.48 -6.68
CA GLY A 94 -7.01 -28.90 -6.55
C GLY A 94 -7.98 -27.90 -7.19
N LYS A 95 -9.00 -27.49 -6.44
CA LYS A 95 -10.04 -26.54 -6.90
C LYS A 95 -9.53 -25.12 -7.16
N HIS A 96 -8.39 -24.75 -6.60
CA HIS A 96 -7.78 -23.42 -6.79
C HIS A 96 -7.06 -23.32 -8.13
N GLY A 97 -6.67 -24.45 -8.73
CA GLY A 97 -5.97 -24.48 -10.02
C GLY A 97 -6.78 -23.81 -11.14
N GLU A 98 -8.10 -23.92 -11.13
CA GLU A 98 -8.97 -23.28 -12.12
C GLU A 98 -8.95 -21.75 -11.99
N TRP A 99 -9.05 -21.24 -10.75
CA TRP A 99 -8.94 -19.82 -10.47
C TRP A 99 -7.54 -19.29 -10.82
N MET A 100 -6.49 -20.05 -10.50
CA MET A 100 -5.12 -19.70 -10.84
C MET A 100 -4.92 -19.65 -12.37
N SER A 101 -5.42 -20.64 -13.10
CA SER A 101 -5.42 -20.64 -14.57
C SER A 101 -6.22 -19.48 -15.17
N PHE A 102 -7.28 -19.03 -14.51
CA PHE A 102 -8.03 -17.83 -14.91
C PHE A 102 -7.22 -16.54 -14.68
N MET A 103 -6.55 -16.42 -13.52
CA MET A 103 -5.83 -15.21 -13.13
C MET A 103 -4.47 -15.04 -13.83
N LEU A 104 -3.72 -16.12 -14.00
CA LEU A 104 -2.35 -16.09 -14.53
C LEU A 104 -2.20 -15.29 -15.84
N PRO A 105 -2.99 -15.56 -16.91
CA PRO A 105 -2.79 -14.84 -18.17
C PRO A 105 -3.11 -13.34 -18.04
N ARG A 106 -4.07 -12.96 -17.18
CA ARG A 106 -4.46 -11.57 -16.93
C ARG A 106 -3.35 -10.83 -16.17
N LEU A 107 -2.82 -11.45 -15.11
CA LEU A 107 -1.72 -10.91 -14.32
C LEU A 107 -0.43 -10.79 -15.14
N ALA A 108 -0.14 -11.77 -16.01
CA ALA A 108 1.01 -11.71 -16.91
C ALA A 108 0.90 -10.55 -17.92
N CYS A 109 -0.30 -10.27 -18.45
CA CYS A 109 -0.52 -9.12 -19.32
C CYS A 109 -0.42 -7.80 -18.54
N ALA A 110 -1.02 -7.71 -17.35
CA ALA A 110 -0.91 -6.53 -16.48
C ALA A 110 0.55 -6.21 -16.15
N HIS A 111 1.38 -7.23 -15.88
CA HIS A 111 2.82 -7.07 -15.69
C HIS A 111 3.50 -6.37 -16.89
N GLU A 112 3.17 -6.75 -18.13
CA GLU A 112 3.78 -6.11 -19.31
C GLU A 112 3.32 -4.68 -19.51
N LEU A 113 2.07 -4.36 -19.17
CA LEU A 113 1.51 -3.02 -19.26
C LEU A 113 2.15 -2.03 -18.28
N LEU A 114 2.54 -2.48 -17.09
CA LEU A 114 3.10 -1.60 -16.06
C LEU A 114 4.45 -1.00 -16.48
N LYS A 115 4.71 0.26 -16.14
CA LYS A 115 6.05 0.85 -16.19
C LYS A 115 6.98 0.12 -15.22
N LYS A 116 8.30 0.29 -15.36
CA LYS A 116 9.27 -0.28 -14.40
C LYS A 116 9.06 0.21 -12.96
N THR A 117 8.56 1.43 -12.80
CA THR A 117 8.16 2.05 -11.52
C THR A 117 6.73 1.67 -11.10
N GLY A 118 5.97 1.01 -11.99
CA GLY A 118 4.57 0.76 -11.81
C GLY A 118 4.27 -0.26 -10.73
N ILE A 119 3.09 -0.12 -10.14
CA ILE A 119 2.62 -0.89 -9.00
C ILE A 119 1.31 -1.59 -9.39
N ILE A 120 1.13 -2.82 -8.88
CA ILE A 120 -0.16 -3.51 -8.90
C ILE A 120 -0.63 -3.75 -7.48
N ALA A 121 -1.92 -3.50 -7.24
CA ALA A 121 -2.59 -3.71 -5.97
C ALA A 121 -3.86 -4.55 -6.18
N ILE A 122 -3.98 -5.65 -5.45
CA ILE A 122 -5.03 -6.65 -5.65
C ILE A 122 -5.77 -6.88 -4.34
N SER A 123 -7.08 -6.57 -4.32
CA SER A 123 -7.94 -6.96 -3.21
C SER A 123 -8.23 -8.45 -3.27
N ILE A 124 -8.12 -9.15 -2.14
CA ILE A 124 -8.37 -10.60 -2.04
C ILE A 124 -8.79 -10.98 -0.61
N ASP A 125 -9.60 -12.03 -0.45
CA ASP A 125 -9.85 -12.62 0.87
C ASP A 125 -8.83 -13.72 1.22
N ASP A 126 -9.05 -14.39 2.35
CA ASP A 126 -8.20 -15.48 2.83
C ASP A 126 -8.27 -16.75 1.98
N TYR A 127 -9.31 -16.92 1.16
CA TYR A 127 -9.55 -18.15 0.41
C TYR A 127 -8.56 -18.34 -0.75
N GLU A 128 -8.32 -17.28 -1.53
CA GLU A 128 -7.39 -17.33 -2.68
C GLU A 128 -6.05 -16.59 -2.43
N TYR A 129 -5.86 -15.95 -1.27
CA TYR A 129 -4.66 -15.16 -0.96
C TYR A 129 -3.36 -15.93 -1.20
N ALA A 130 -3.24 -17.15 -0.68
CA ALA A 130 -2.00 -17.93 -0.78
C ALA A 130 -1.68 -18.29 -2.25
N TYR A 131 -2.70 -18.64 -3.03
CA TYR A 131 -2.56 -18.99 -4.45
C TYR A 131 -2.25 -17.77 -5.30
N LEU A 132 -2.88 -16.62 -5.00
CA LEU A 132 -2.52 -15.34 -5.60
C LEU A 132 -1.06 -14.99 -5.31
N LYS A 133 -0.59 -15.15 -4.06
CA LYS A 133 0.81 -14.86 -3.69
C LYS A 133 1.80 -15.67 -4.53
N ILE A 134 1.52 -16.96 -4.74
CA ILE A 134 2.33 -17.83 -5.61
C ILE A 134 2.36 -17.30 -7.06
N LEU A 135 1.20 -16.93 -7.61
CA LEU A 135 1.14 -16.34 -8.96
C LEU A 135 1.95 -15.05 -9.05
N MET A 136 1.80 -14.17 -8.06
CA MET A 136 2.49 -12.88 -8.04
C MET A 136 4.00 -13.05 -7.91
N ASP A 137 4.49 -13.97 -7.06
CA ASP A 137 5.92 -14.28 -6.97
C ASP A 137 6.48 -14.81 -8.29
N GLN A 138 5.74 -15.69 -8.97
CA GLN A 138 6.17 -16.25 -10.24
C GLN A 138 6.17 -15.22 -11.38
N ILE A 139 5.20 -14.29 -11.40
CA ILE A 139 5.02 -13.32 -12.50
C ILE A 139 5.86 -12.06 -12.28
N PHE A 140 5.84 -11.52 -11.06
CA PHE A 140 6.48 -10.25 -10.71
C PHE A 140 7.85 -10.45 -10.05
N GLY A 141 8.17 -11.65 -9.55
CA GLY A 141 9.38 -11.92 -8.78
C GLY A 141 9.20 -11.58 -7.30
N GLU A 142 9.68 -12.48 -6.43
CA GLU A 142 9.55 -12.35 -4.97
C GLU A 142 10.19 -11.06 -4.43
N ASP A 143 11.35 -10.67 -4.96
CA ASP A 143 12.06 -9.45 -4.58
C ASP A 143 11.28 -8.15 -4.85
N ASN A 144 10.24 -8.23 -5.70
CA ASN A 144 9.38 -7.10 -6.04
C ASN A 144 8.09 -7.06 -5.21
N PHE A 145 7.95 -7.94 -4.21
CA PHE A 145 6.90 -7.85 -3.21
C PHE A 145 7.09 -6.58 -2.36
N ILE A 146 6.10 -5.70 -2.38
CA ILE A 146 6.15 -4.45 -1.61
C ILE A 146 5.52 -4.64 -0.23
N GLY A 147 4.38 -5.34 -0.17
CA GLY A 147 3.71 -5.58 1.09
C GLY A 147 2.31 -6.16 0.95
N CYS A 148 1.77 -6.57 2.10
CA CYS A 148 0.39 -7.00 2.22
C CYS A 148 -0.28 -6.19 3.33
N ILE A 149 -1.36 -5.50 2.98
CA ILE A 149 -2.14 -4.70 3.92
C ILE A 149 -3.37 -5.50 4.32
N VAL A 150 -3.58 -5.65 5.63
CA VAL A 150 -4.82 -6.18 6.19
C VAL A 150 -5.82 -5.05 6.28
N VAL A 151 -6.95 -5.19 5.60
CA VAL A 151 -7.99 -4.17 5.51
C VAL A 151 -9.22 -4.64 6.29
N CYS A 152 -9.57 -3.95 7.36
CA CYS A 152 -10.78 -4.23 8.13
C CYS A 152 -12.02 -3.87 7.30
N ARG A 153 -12.89 -4.85 7.06
CA ARG A 153 -14.09 -4.73 6.21
C ARG A 153 -15.39 -4.73 7.00
N SER A 154 -15.35 -5.07 8.29
CA SER A 154 -16.51 -5.04 9.18
C SER A 154 -16.08 -4.94 10.64
N LYS A 155 -16.92 -4.31 11.48
CA LYS A 155 -16.66 -4.18 12.92
C LYS A 155 -16.77 -5.51 13.68
N ASN A 156 -17.80 -6.30 13.36
CA ASN A 156 -18.18 -7.48 14.14
C ASN A 156 -17.78 -8.81 13.48
N GLY A 157 -17.22 -8.76 12.26
CA GLY A 157 -16.94 -9.94 11.46
C GLY A 157 -18.18 -10.62 10.88
N LYS A 158 -17.96 -11.57 9.97
CA LYS A 158 -19.02 -12.43 9.43
C LYS A 158 -19.41 -13.49 10.46
N GLY A 159 -20.54 -13.27 11.14
CA GLY A 159 -21.06 -14.17 12.19
C GLY A 159 -21.49 -15.57 11.71
N SER A 160 -21.56 -15.80 10.40
CA SER A 160 -21.83 -17.12 9.80
C SER A 160 -20.69 -18.12 9.96
N ASN A 161 -19.48 -17.65 10.26
CA ASN A 161 -18.32 -18.53 10.42
C ASN A 161 -18.38 -19.26 11.76
N ARG A 162 -18.21 -20.58 11.73
CA ARG A 162 -18.39 -21.46 12.90
C ARG A 162 -17.50 -21.10 14.10
N ASN A 163 -16.24 -20.75 13.85
CA ASN A 163 -15.24 -20.58 14.91
C ASN A 163 -14.60 -19.19 14.95
N ILE A 164 -14.39 -18.55 13.79
CA ILE A 164 -13.67 -17.27 13.66
C ILE A 164 -14.50 -16.32 12.81
N ALA A 165 -14.96 -15.22 13.40
CA ALA A 165 -15.68 -14.18 12.69
C ALA A 165 -14.70 -13.34 11.84
N THR A 166 -14.52 -13.71 10.57
CA THR A 166 -13.62 -13.00 9.65
C THR A 166 -14.12 -11.57 9.44
N SER A 167 -13.27 -10.59 9.75
CA SER A 167 -13.60 -9.16 9.70
C SER A 167 -12.73 -8.37 8.74
N HIS A 168 -11.74 -9.00 8.11
CA HIS A 168 -10.77 -8.35 7.23
C HIS A 168 -10.62 -9.09 5.90
N GLU A 169 -10.04 -8.37 4.94
CA GLU A 169 -9.53 -8.86 3.67
C GLU A 169 -8.08 -8.37 3.53
N TYR A 170 -7.44 -8.70 2.40
CA TYR A 170 -6.06 -8.33 2.10
C TYR A 170 -5.99 -7.44 0.86
N LEU A 171 -5.05 -6.49 0.86
CA LEU A 171 -4.58 -5.79 -0.32
C LEU A 171 -3.13 -6.21 -0.55
N LEU A 172 -2.89 -7.01 -1.59
CA LEU A 172 -1.57 -7.50 -1.96
C LEU A 172 -0.92 -6.53 -2.95
N ILE A 173 0.31 -6.09 -2.67
CA ILE A 173 0.99 -5.04 -3.45
C ILE A 173 2.34 -5.54 -3.96
N TYR A 174 2.53 -5.42 -5.28
CA TYR A 174 3.79 -5.71 -5.97
C TYR A 174 4.21 -4.53 -6.84
N GLY A 175 5.53 -4.34 -6.97
CA GLY A 175 6.11 -3.52 -8.02
C GLY A 175 6.38 -4.36 -9.26
N LYS A 176 6.41 -3.74 -10.44
CA LYS A 176 6.97 -4.41 -11.63
C LYS A 176 8.47 -4.69 -11.48
N SER A 177 9.19 -3.82 -10.76
CA SER A 177 10.61 -3.99 -10.49
C SER A 177 10.98 -3.31 -9.17
N SER A 178 12.23 -3.46 -8.74
CA SER A 178 12.80 -2.81 -7.57
C SER A 178 12.80 -1.27 -7.62
N LYS A 179 12.41 -0.68 -8.75
CA LYS A 179 12.21 0.77 -8.91
C LYS A 179 10.85 1.25 -8.43
N ALA A 180 9.90 0.36 -8.18
CA ALA A 180 8.58 0.73 -7.67
C ALA A 180 8.70 1.30 -6.26
N CYS A 181 8.02 2.43 -6.01
CA CYS A 181 8.05 3.11 -4.72
C CYS A 181 6.66 3.64 -4.41
N LEU A 182 6.19 3.40 -3.18
CA LEU A 182 4.91 3.96 -2.73
C LEU A 182 5.07 5.45 -2.43
N VAL A 183 4.09 6.25 -2.84
CA VAL A 183 4.03 7.69 -2.56
C VAL A 183 3.74 7.95 -1.09
N GLY A 184 2.94 7.07 -0.47
CA GLY A 184 2.54 7.16 0.93
C GLY A 184 1.26 7.98 1.13
N LEU A 185 0.68 7.87 2.32
CA LEU A 185 -0.58 8.55 2.64
C LEU A 185 -0.34 10.02 2.96
N PRO A 186 -1.24 10.93 2.58
CA PRO A 186 -1.21 12.31 3.05
C PRO A 186 -1.06 12.38 4.58
N ASP A 187 -0.25 13.32 5.07
CA ASP A 187 -0.25 13.60 6.50
C ASP A 187 -1.60 14.20 6.92
N ASP A 188 -1.97 13.98 8.17
CA ASP A 188 -3.23 14.49 8.72
C ASP A 188 -2.92 15.80 9.43
N ASP A 189 -3.32 16.91 8.80
CA ASP A 189 -3.04 18.25 9.30
C ASP A 189 -3.75 18.52 10.64
N THR A 190 -4.84 17.80 10.95
CA THR A 190 -5.58 17.96 12.22
C THR A 190 -4.76 17.54 13.44
N LEU A 191 -3.69 16.75 13.25
CA LEU A 191 -2.78 16.35 14.31
C LEU A 191 -1.86 17.48 14.78
N TYR A 192 -1.76 18.58 14.03
CA TYR A 192 -0.87 19.71 14.29
C TYR A 192 -1.57 20.80 15.10
N ASN A 193 -1.64 20.57 16.42
CA ASN A 193 -2.46 21.32 17.36
C ASN A 193 -1.82 22.58 17.96
N LYS A 194 -0.65 23.00 17.48
CA LYS A 194 0.07 24.19 17.96
C LYS A 194 0.53 25.03 16.77
N THR A 195 0.79 26.30 17.03
CA THR A 195 1.27 27.25 16.03
C THR A 195 2.35 28.13 16.64
N ASP A 196 3.39 28.42 15.87
CA ASP A 196 4.36 29.48 16.15
C ASP A 196 4.73 30.19 14.82
N GLU A 197 5.75 31.05 14.85
CA GLU A 197 6.21 31.81 13.68
C GLU A 197 6.68 30.94 12.50
N TYR A 198 6.95 29.65 12.73
CA TYR A 198 7.35 28.69 11.69
C TYR A 198 6.18 27.85 11.15
N GLY A 199 4.95 28.05 11.67
CA GLY A 199 3.72 27.43 11.18
C GLY A 199 3.07 26.48 12.19
N HIS A 200 2.18 25.62 11.68
CA HIS A 200 1.49 24.61 12.48
C HIS A 200 2.42 23.46 12.82
N TYR A 201 2.44 23.03 14.07
CA TYR A 201 3.29 21.95 14.55
C TYR A 201 2.59 21.09 15.60
N LYS A 202 3.14 19.90 15.83
CA LYS A 202 2.87 19.07 17.00
C LYS A 202 4.15 18.77 17.74
N ILE A 203 4.05 18.57 19.05
CA ILE A 203 5.18 18.11 19.85
C ILE A 203 5.13 16.59 19.82
N ASP A 204 6.00 15.99 19.01
CA ASP A 204 6.03 14.56 18.78
C ASP A 204 7.48 14.13 18.53
N GLY A 205 7.85 12.94 18.99
CA GLY A 205 9.23 12.47 18.90
C GLY A 205 10.10 12.97 20.06
N LEU A 206 10.51 12.01 20.90
CA LEU A 206 11.51 12.24 21.93
C LEU A 206 12.84 12.61 21.26
N PHE A 207 13.45 13.73 21.66
CA PHE A 207 14.72 14.17 21.07
C PHE A 207 15.91 13.30 21.50
N ARG A 208 15.77 12.56 22.60
CA ARG A 208 16.70 11.51 23.03
C ARG A 208 16.45 10.23 22.25
N LYS A 209 17.50 9.66 21.66
CA LYS A 209 17.39 8.40 20.91
C LYS A 209 17.01 7.23 21.82
N LYS A 210 16.19 6.32 21.29
CA LYS A 210 15.83 5.04 21.89
C LYS A 210 16.30 3.89 20.98
N GLY A 211 16.41 2.70 21.56
CA GLY A 211 16.74 1.46 20.84
C GLY A 211 18.21 1.34 20.48
N GLU A 212 18.46 0.79 19.30
CA GLU A 212 19.80 0.54 18.79
C GLU A 212 20.62 1.84 18.60
N ALA A 213 21.92 1.79 18.89
CA ALA A 213 22.84 2.91 18.81
C ALA A 213 22.38 4.16 19.59
N SER A 214 21.83 3.96 20.80
CA SER A 214 21.23 5.02 21.63
C SER A 214 22.10 5.48 22.80
N LEU A 215 23.20 4.79 23.11
CA LEU A 215 24.05 5.09 24.25
C LEU A 215 25.00 6.25 23.95
N ARG A 216 25.47 6.93 25.01
CA ARG A 216 26.58 7.89 24.89
C ARG A 216 27.81 7.27 24.25
N SER A 217 28.16 6.03 24.63
CA SER A 217 29.31 5.31 24.09
C SER A 217 29.25 5.12 22.57
N ASP A 218 28.04 5.00 22.00
CA ASP A 218 27.86 4.78 20.55
C ASP A 218 28.24 6.02 19.75
N ARG A 219 27.96 7.22 20.28
CA ARG A 219 28.33 8.51 19.68
C ARG A 219 28.57 9.57 20.77
N PRO A 220 29.78 9.65 21.36
CA PRO A 220 30.08 10.52 22.49
C PRO A 220 29.79 12.01 22.23
N ASN A 221 30.01 12.48 21.00
CA ASN A 221 29.78 13.87 20.61
C ASN A 221 28.29 14.29 20.58
N MET A 222 27.36 13.34 20.76
CA MET A 222 25.92 13.59 20.87
C MET A 222 25.42 13.52 22.31
N PHE A 223 26.33 13.47 23.28
CA PHE A 223 26.07 13.67 24.70
C PHE A 223 26.61 15.03 25.12
N TYR A 224 25.74 16.02 25.19
CA TYR A 224 26.08 17.38 25.59
C TYR A 224 24.88 18.02 26.30
N PRO A 225 25.10 19.03 27.16
CA PRO A 225 24.00 19.71 27.80
C PRO A 225 23.21 20.56 26.80
N LEU A 226 21.88 20.46 26.93
CA LEU A 226 20.96 21.48 26.45
C LEU A 226 20.46 22.27 27.66
N TYR A 227 20.11 23.53 27.44
CA TYR A 227 19.62 24.43 28.46
C TYR A 227 18.19 24.80 28.14
N ALA A 228 17.27 24.61 29.07
CA ALA A 228 15.86 24.85 28.82
C ALA A 228 15.18 25.68 29.90
N ASN A 229 14.20 26.47 29.48
CA ASN A 229 13.31 27.17 30.39
C ASN A 229 12.10 26.27 30.68
N PRO A 230 11.91 25.77 31.92
CA PRO A 230 10.82 24.83 32.22
C PRO A 230 9.43 25.47 32.17
N LYS A 231 9.32 26.81 32.20
CA LYS A 231 8.05 27.54 32.10
C LYS A 231 7.63 27.76 30.66
N THR A 232 8.55 28.19 29.79
CA THR A 232 8.25 28.49 28.38
C THR A 232 8.49 27.31 27.44
N GLY A 233 9.29 26.34 27.87
CA GLY A 233 9.74 25.20 27.06
C GLY A 233 10.81 25.55 26.03
N HIS A 234 11.33 26.78 26.02
CA HIS A 234 12.43 27.19 25.15
C HIS A 234 13.70 26.37 25.44
N VAL A 235 14.42 25.97 24.39
CA VAL A 235 15.65 25.17 24.47
C VAL A 235 16.78 25.89 23.75
N SER A 236 17.98 25.86 24.32
CA SER A 236 19.20 26.43 23.76
C SER A 236 20.39 25.50 23.98
N THR A 237 21.42 25.64 23.15
CA THR A 237 22.74 25.01 23.34
C THR A 237 23.67 25.84 24.23
N GLU A 238 23.28 27.07 24.56
CA GLU A 238 24.07 28.03 25.34
C GLU A 238 23.46 28.25 26.73
N ALA A 239 24.33 28.27 27.74
CA ALA A 239 23.93 28.46 29.12
C ALA A 239 23.48 29.91 29.35
N LYS A 240 22.39 30.09 30.10
CA LYS A 240 21.95 31.38 30.63
C LYS A 240 21.46 31.17 32.06
N SER A 241 21.54 32.20 32.90
CA SER A 241 21.22 32.15 34.34
C SER A 241 19.82 31.61 34.65
N GLU A 242 18.87 31.78 33.74
CA GLU A 242 17.46 31.37 33.93
C GLU A 242 17.12 29.99 33.34
N LEU A 243 18.10 29.29 32.76
CA LEU A 243 17.88 28.01 32.08
C LEU A 243 18.41 26.84 32.91
N VAL A 244 17.67 25.74 32.88
CA VAL A 244 18.04 24.49 33.54
C VAL A 244 18.83 23.62 32.56
N GLU A 245 19.95 23.08 33.03
CA GLU A 245 20.79 22.15 32.28
C GLU A 245 20.15 20.77 32.20
N ILE A 246 20.13 20.17 31.01
CA ILE A 246 19.49 18.90 30.71
C ILE A 246 20.41 18.03 29.85
N TYR A 247 20.66 16.81 30.32
CA TYR A 247 21.37 15.76 29.60
C TYR A 247 20.42 14.69 29.05
N PRO A 248 20.84 13.92 28.02
CA PRO A 248 20.05 12.84 27.45
C PRO A 248 20.04 11.59 28.35
N ILE A 249 19.60 11.73 29.60
CA ILE A 249 19.55 10.63 30.58
C ILE A 249 18.13 10.10 30.64
N ASP A 250 17.94 8.79 30.49
CA ASP A 250 16.61 8.17 30.57
C ASP A 250 16.10 8.00 32.00
N SER A 251 14.83 7.58 32.15
CA SER A 251 14.20 7.44 33.45
C SER A 251 14.84 6.37 34.34
N LYS A 252 15.75 5.55 33.81
CA LYS A 252 16.53 4.55 34.55
C LYS A 252 17.94 5.06 34.87
N GLY A 253 18.26 6.33 34.57
CA GLY A 253 19.58 6.90 34.78
C GLY A 253 20.60 6.55 33.70
N ILE A 254 20.20 5.92 32.59
CA ILE A 254 21.13 5.52 31.53
C ILE A 254 21.46 6.72 30.64
N GLU A 255 22.74 6.99 30.46
CA GLU A 255 23.26 7.99 29.53
C GLU A 255 23.01 7.56 28.07
N ARG A 256 22.01 8.20 27.45
CA ARG A 256 21.72 8.04 26.02
C ARG A 256 22.42 9.12 25.21
N ARG A 257 22.04 9.29 23.95
CA ARG A 257 22.47 10.41 23.12
C ARG A 257 21.28 11.19 22.57
N TRP A 258 21.53 12.44 22.21
CA TRP A 258 20.61 13.23 21.40
C TRP A 258 20.54 12.71 19.96
N LEU A 259 19.46 13.07 19.26
CA LEU A 259 19.32 12.79 17.83
C LEU A 259 20.26 13.65 16.98
N TRP A 260 20.59 14.87 17.41
CA TRP A 260 21.45 15.80 16.66
C TRP A 260 22.78 16.08 17.36
N GLY A 261 23.81 16.40 16.57
CA GLY A 261 25.04 17.01 17.08
C GLY A 261 24.78 18.43 17.58
N ARG A 262 25.73 18.99 18.35
CA ARG A 262 25.59 20.30 18.99
C ARG A 262 25.32 21.43 18.00
N ASP A 263 26.02 21.46 16.87
CA ASP A 263 25.87 22.54 15.87
C ASP A 263 24.48 22.52 15.22
N THR A 264 24.00 21.34 14.80
CA THR A 264 22.64 21.19 14.29
C THR A 264 21.58 21.54 15.33
N ALA A 265 21.79 21.19 16.60
CA ALA A 265 20.88 21.59 17.68
C ALA A 265 20.91 23.09 17.96
N LYS A 266 22.04 23.76 17.74
CA LYS A 266 22.14 25.22 17.83
C LYS A 266 21.32 25.88 16.73
N GLU A 267 21.54 25.48 15.48
CA GLU A 267 20.84 25.99 14.30
C GLU A 267 19.33 25.72 14.34
N ARG A 268 18.92 24.56 14.89
CA ARG A 268 17.53 24.08 14.90
C ARG A 268 16.91 24.09 16.29
N SER A 269 17.46 24.88 17.21
CA SER A 269 16.94 25.01 18.58
C SER A 269 15.46 25.42 18.61
N TRP A 270 15.01 26.19 17.63
CA TRP A 270 13.60 26.56 17.43
C TRP A 270 12.65 25.37 17.25
N GLN A 271 13.16 24.22 16.77
CA GLN A 271 12.44 22.95 16.62
C GLN A 271 12.46 22.11 17.90
N LEU A 272 13.10 22.54 18.97
CA LEU A 272 13.15 21.80 20.23
C LEU A 272 12.16 22.39 21.23
N TYR A 273 11.63 21.53 22.08
CA TYR A 273 10.74 21.92 23.16
C TYR A 273 11.04 21.13 24.42
N ALA A 274 11.19 21.80 25.55
CA ALA A 274 11.30 21.19 26.86
C ALA A 274 9.94 21.12 27.55
N SER A 275 9.56 19.94 28.01
CA SER A 275 8.45 19.80 28.96
C SER A 275 8.84 20.33 30.34
N ASN A 276 7.82 20.58 31.19
CA ASN A 276 8.00 20.95 32.59
C ASN A 276 8.81 19.93 33.42
N LYS A 277 8.93 18.68 32.95
CA LYS A 277 9.74 17.61 33.57
C LYS A 277 11.17 17.54 33.04
N GLY A 278 11.61 18.52 32.23
CA GLY A 278 12.95 18.54 31.64
C GLY A 278 13.18 17.51 30.53
N VAL A 279 12.10 16.98 29.92
CA VAL A 279 12.21 16.08 28.77
C VAL A 279 12.17 16.91 27.48
N ILE A 280 13.16 16.73 26.61
CA ILE A 280 13.27 17.43 25.31
C ILE A 280 12.57 16.63 24.21
N TYR A 281 11.71 17.31 23.46
CA TYR A 281 10.97 16.82 22.32
C TYR A 281 11.30 17.63 21.06
N VAL A 282 10.93 17.09 19.91
CA VAL A 282 10.98 17.78 18.63
C VAL A 282 9.59 18.34 18.29
N LYS A 283 9.56 19.58 17.81
CA LYS A 283 8.41 20.16 17.11
C LYS A 283 8.43 19.64 15.69
N ASN A 284 7.43 18.84 15.34
CA ASN A 284 7.21 18.42 13.96
C ASN A 284 6.22 19.38 13.32
N TYR A 285 6.68 20.08 12.30
CA TYR A 285 5.86 21.02 11.55
C TYR A 285 5.05 20.31 10.48
N SER A 286 3.85 20.83 10.22
CA SER A 286 3.00 20.37 9.13
C SER A 286 3.59 20.83 7.80
N ASN A 287 3.33 20.04 6.77
CA ASN A 287 3.72 20.36 5.42
C ASN A 287 2.75 19.62 4.50
N VAL A 288 2.10 20.35 3.60
CA VAL A 288 1.08 19.81 2.69
C VAL A 288 1.62 18.69 1.80
N LYS A 289 2.93 18.71 1.48
CA LYS A 289 3.59 17.67 0.69
C LYS A 289 4.07 16.48 1.53
N LYS A 290 3.97 16.56 2.85
CA LYS A 290 4.45 15.51 3.74
C LYS A 290 3.52 14.32 3.64
N ARG A 291 4.14 13.16 3.39
CA ARG A 291 3.43 11.88 3.33
C ARG A 291 3.97 10.94 4.39
N LYS A 292 3.08 10.11 4.92
CA LYS A 292 3.39 9.06 5.90
C LYS A 292 3.58 7.74 5.18
N LYS A 293 4.49 6.92 5.72
CA LYS A 293 4.60 5.52 5.30
C LYS A 293 3.27 4.80 5.51
N VAL A 294 2.88 4.02 4.51
CA VAL A 294 1.70 3.17 4.57
C VAL A 294 1.89 2.10 5.65
N ARG A 295 0.86 1.90 6.48
CA ARG A 295 0.83 0.85 7.51
C ARG A 295 0.18 -0.40 6.95
N THR A 296 0.59 -1.57 7.45
CA THR A 296 0.07 -2.88 7.03
C THR A 296 -1.28 -3.23 7.64
N LEU A 297 -1.85 -2.39 8.50
CA LEU A 297 -3.19 -2.55 9.05
C LEU A 297 -3.99 -1.29 8.79
N TRP A 298 -5.06 -1.44 8.00
CA TRP A 298 -6.05 -0.40 7.72
C TRP A 298 -7.34 -0.78 8.46
N ASN A 299 -7.73 0.02 9.43
CA ASN A 299 -8.86 -0.23 10.33
C ASN A 299 -9.91 0.89 10.32
N GLU A 300 -9.87 1.73 9.30
CA GLU A 300 -10.76 2.86 9.08
C GLU A 300 -12.18 2.35 8.84
N THR A 301 -13.14 2.84 9.63
CA THR A 301 -14.55 2.43 9.51
C THR A 301 -15.20 2.85 8.19
N SER A 302 -14.58 3.79 7.46
CA SER A 302 -14.98 4.20 6.12
C SER A 302 -14.71 3.09 5.09
N PHE A 303 -13.81 2.14 5.38
CA PHE A 303 -13.49 1.02 4.48
C PHE A 303 -14.44 -0.17 4.66
N TYR A 304 -15.44 -0.09 5.52
CA TYR A 304 -16.39 -1.19 5.71
C TYR A 304 -17.29 -1.40 4.50
N THR A 305 -17.62 -2.66 4.20
CA THR A 305 -18.45 -3.04 3.04
C THR A 305 -19.85 -2.42 3.07
N GLU A 306 -20.38 -2.16 4.27
CA GLU A 306 -21.66 -1.46 4.46
C GLU A 306 -21.63 -0.05 3.84
N ARG A 307 -20.50 0.66 3.95
CA ARG A 307 -20.33 2.02 3.37
C ARG A 307 -20.49 2.00 1.87
N ALA A 308 -19.83 1.06 1.19
CA ALA A 308 -19.95 0.88 -0.26
C ALA A 308 -21.40 0.59 -0.70
N THR A 309 -22.13 -0.20 0.08
CA THR A 309 -23.54 -0.52 -0.24
C THR A 309 -24.42 0.73 -0.16
N ASN A 310 -24.16 1.61 0.82
CA ASN A 310 -24.90 2.87 0.96
C ASN A 310 -24.51 3.85 -0.16
N GLU A 311 -23.22 3.98 -0.48
CA GLU A 311 -22.74 4.81 -1.60
C GLU A 311 -23.40 4.39 -2.94
N ILE A 312 -23.50 3.09 -3.23
CA ILE A 312 -24.19 2.60 -4.44
C ILE A 312 -25.68 2.95 -4.44
N LYS A 313 -26.37 2.81 -3.30
CA LYS A 313 -27.79 3.18 -3.19
C LYS A 313 -28.00 4.68 -3.35
N GLU A 314 -27.10 5.51 -2.84
CA GLU A 314 -27.16 6.96 -3.02
C GLU A 314 -27.00 7.37 -4.49
N ILE A 315 -26.12 6.68 -5.24
CA ILE A 315 -25.86 6.98 -6.65
C ILE A 315 -26.97 6.46 -7.57
N PHE A 316 -27.43 5.22 -7.37
CA PHE A 316 -28.32 4.52 -8.29
C PHE A 316 -29.78 4.41 -7.81
N GLY A 317 -30.06 4.80 -6.56
CA GLY A 317 -31.38 4.64 -5.93
C GLY A 317 -31.70 3.22 -5.45
N ASP A 318 -30.90 2.22 -5.82
CA ASP A 318 -31.07 0.82 -5.44
C ASP A 318 -29.73 0.08 -5.35
N LYS A 319 -29.74 -1.12 -4.74
CA LYS A 319 -28.59 -2.01 -4.67
C LYS A 319 -28.39 -2.76 -6.00
N VAL A 320 -27.81 -2.06 -6.98
CA VAL A 320 -27.52 -2.63 -8.32
C VAL A 320 -26.23 -3.48 -8.36
N PHE A 321 -25.38 -3.39 -7.33
CA PHE A 321 -24.18 -4.22 -7.18
C PHE A 321 -24.16 -4.98 -5.84
N ASP A 322 -23.71 -6.23 -5.86
CA ASP A 322 -23.69 -7.09 -4.67
C ASP A 322 -22.55 -6.78 -3.72
N THR A 323 -21.34 -6.57 -4.25
CA THR A 323 -20.09 -6.48 -3.49
C THR A 323 -19.21 -5.30 -3.93
N PRO A 324 -19.72 -4.04 -3.91
CA PRO A 324 -18.91 -2.87 -4.24
C PRO A 324 -17.81 -2.63 -3.19
N LYS A 325 -16.73 -1.95 -3.60
CA LYS A 325 -15.69 -1.45 -2.70
C LYS A 325 -15.97 0.04 -2.36
N PRO A 326 -15.75 0.50 -1.10
CA PRO A 326 -16.04 1.89 -0.73
C PRO A 326 -15.15 2.87 -1.46
N LEU A 327 -15.68 4.03 -1.82
CA LEU A 327 -14.91 5.11 -2.47
C LEU A 327 -13.70 5.53 -1.64
N SER A 328 -13.89 5.70 -0.32
CA SER A 328 -12.79 6.06 0.58
C SER A 328 -11.64 5.05 0.58
N TYR A 329 -11.93 3.77 0.39
CA TYR A 329 -10.92 2.71 0.30
C TYR A 329 -10.16 2.83 -1.03
N ILE A 330 -10.86 3.03 -2.15
CA ILE A 330 -10.23 3.24 -3.45
C ILE A 330 -9.37 4.52 -3.44
N SER A 331 -9.87 5.63 -2.88
CA SER A 331 -9.10 6.87 -2.72
C SER A 331 -7.82 6.65 -1.92
N ALA A 332 -7.88 5.92 -0.80
CA ALA A 332 -6.69 5.62 0.00
C ALA A 332 -5.64 4.79 -0.77
N ILE A 333 -6.07 3.87 -1.64
CA ILE A 333 -5.17 3.14 -2.54
C ILE A 333 -4.52 4.11 -3.53
N LEU A 334 -5.31 4.90 -4.26
CA LEU A 334 -4.79 5.85 -5.24
C LEU A 334 -3.80 6.84 -4.59
N ASP A 335 -4.18 7.45 -3.46
CA ASP A 335 -3.36 8.42 -2.74
C ASP A 335 -2.04 7.83 -2.23
N SER A 336 -2.03 6.54 -1.87
CA SER A 336 -0.86 5.90 -1.27
C SER A 336 0.10 5.28 -2.27
N LEU A 337 -0.41 4.86 -3.44
CA LEU A 337 0.33 4.06 -4.40
C LEU A 337 0.69 4.82 -5.68
N ALA A 338 0.04 5.94 -5.98
CA ALA A 338 0.21 6.66 -7.24
C ALA A 338 0.38 8.18 -7.05
N ASP A 339 1.09 8.79 -8.01
CA ASP A 339 1.14 10.24 -8.18
C ASP A 339 -0.15 10.75 -8.84
N SER A 340 -0.41 12.06 -8.78
CA SER A 340 -1.68 12.65 -9.24
C SER A 340 -1.92 12.56 -10.75
N ASP A 341 -0.87 12.38 -11.54
CA ASP A 341 -0.87 12.25 -13.00
C ASP A 341 -0.61 10.81 -13.47
N ALA A 342 -0.59 9.86 -12.53
CA ALA A 342 -0.41 8.44 -12.83
C ALA A 342 -1.56 7.90 -13.68
N LEU A 343 -1.21 7.08 -14.68
CA LEU A 343 -2.17 6.31 -15.47
C LEU A 343 -2.57 5.00 -14.78
#